data_AF-A0A0L0C286-F1
#
_entry.id   AF-A0A0L0C286-F1
#
_cell.length_a   1.000
_cell.length_b   1.000
_cell.length_c   1.000
_cell.angle_alpha   90.00
_cell.angle_beta   90.00
_cell.angle_gamma   90.00
#
_symmetry.space_group_name_H-M   'P 1'
#
loop_
_entity.id
_entity.type
_entity.pdbx_description
1 polymer ?
#
loop_
_entity_poly.entity_id
_entity_poly.type
_entity_poly.pdbx_seq_one_letter_code
_entity_poly.pdbx_strand_id
1 'polypeptide(L)'
;FHIAKKKIPTVDANGNPVKPETPNGIKYEQFVFDIFPMVPMTKFASLEVERSSEFSPVKNGPGSKEDCPETARQDLMAEGQRWLQAAGAKINHAVEISPAISYGGEGLEKFANTEISQDYIH
;
A
#
# COMPACT_ATOMS: atom_id res chain seq x y z
N PHE A 1 -14.18 -9.53 -20.37
CA PHE A 1 -12.81 -8.98 -20.21
C PHE A 1 -12.88 -7.48 -20.30
N HIS A 2 -12.15 -6.81 -19.42
CA HIS A 2 -11.89 -5.36 -19.49
C HIS A 2 -10.84 -5.09 -20.55
N ILE A 3 -11.01 -4.01 -21.31
CA ILE A 3 -10.18 -3.66 -22.47
C ILE A 3 -9.24 -2.53 -22.08
N ALA A 4 -7.93 -2.79 -22.13
CA ALA A 4 -6.90 -1.78 -21.93
C ALA A 4 -6.12 -1.55 -23.23
N LYS A 5 -6.28 -0.36 -23.84
CA LYS A 5 -5.48 0.06 -25.00
C LYS A 5 -4.06 0.39 -24.53
N LYS A 6 -3.04 -0.25 -25.12
CA LYS A 6 -1.64 -0.08 -24.71
C LYS A 6 -0.73 0.18 -25.92
N LYS A 7 0.38 0.86 -25.68
CA LYS A 7 1.53 0.91 -26.58
C LYS A 7 2.36 -0.34 -26.30
N ILE A 8 2.27 -1.33 -27.16
CA ILE A 8 2.90 -2.64 -27.00
C ILE A 8 4.12 -2.68 -27.93
N PRO A 9 5.35 -2.66 -27.39
CA PRO A 9 6.56 -2.88 -28.20
C PRO A 9 6.41 -4.16 -29.03
N THR A 10 6.77 -4.08 -30.30
CA THR A 10 6.59 -5.17 -31.28
C THR A 10 7.80 -5.26 -32.20
N VAL A 11 7.81 -6.23 -33.11
CA VAL A 11 8.74 -6.31 -34.23
C VAL A 11 8.03 -5.97 -35.54
N ASP A 12 8.73 -5.30 -36.46
CA ASP A 12 8.24 -5.05 -37.82
C ASP A 12 8.46 -6.26 -38.74
N ALA A 13 8.04 -6.14 -40.00
CA ALA A 13 8.19 -7.21 -41.00
C ALA A 13 9.65 -7.58 -41.33
N ASN A 14 10.60 -6.69 -41.04
CA ASN A 14 12.03 -6.91 -41.25
C ASN A 14 12.72 -7.46 -39.99
N GLY A 15 11.97 -7.67 -38.90
CA GLY A 15 12.49 -8.14 -37.62
C GLY A 15 13.07 -7.04 -36.72
N ASN A 16 12.89 -5.76 -37.06
CA ASN A 16 13.40 -4.67 -36.23
C ASN A 16 12.44 -4.36 -35.07
N PRO A 17 12.95 -4.02 -33.87
CA PRO A 17 12.12 -3.61 -32.74
C PRO A 17 11.47 -2.25 -33.00
N VAL A 18 10.18 -2.14 -32.72
CA VAL A 18 9.38 -0.92 -32.83
C VAL A 18 8.77 -0.59 -31.48
N LYS A 19 8.90 0.69 -31.07
CA LYS A 19 8.25 1.26 -29.89
C LYS A 19 7.15 2.23 -30.35
N PRO A 20 5.86 1.83 -30.35
CA PRO A 20 4.78 2.62 -30.90
C PRO A 20 4.55 3.94 -30.15
N GLU A 21 4.26 5.01 -30.87
CA GLU A 21 3.90 6.32 -30.29
C GLU A 21 2.42 6.40 -29.90
N THR A 22 1.56 5.64 -30.56
CA THR A 22 0.12 5.50 -30.29
C THR A 22 -0.22 4.07 -29.88
N PRO A 23 -1.34 3.83 -29.15
CA PRO A 23 -1.76 2.48 -28.81
C PRO A 23 -1.98 1.61 -30.07
N ASN A 24 -1.27 0.49 -30.15
CA ASN A 24 -1.29 -0.45 -31.27
C ASN A 24 -1.89 -1.82 -30.91
N GLY A 25 -2.35 -1.99 -29.66
CA GLY A 25 -2.94 -3.24 -29.22
C GLY A 25 -3.82 -3.11 -27.99
N ILE A 26 -4.50 -4.21 -27.69
CA ILE A 26 -5.43 -4.35 -26.57
C ILE A 26 -4.89 -5.44 -25.64
N LYS A 27 -4.86 -5.15 -24.35
CA LYS A 27 -4.73 -6.17 -23.30
C LYS A 27 -6.12 -6.47 -22.73
N TYR A 28 -6.40 -7.75 -22.54
CA TYR A 28 -7.58 -8.22 -21.84
C TYR A 28 -7.24 -8.44 -20.37
N GLU A 29 -8.04 -7.87 -19.48
CA GLU A 29 -7.90 -8.00 -18.03
C GLU A 29 -9.21 -8.54 -17.43
N GLN A 30 -9.13 -9.33 -16.37
CA GLN A 30 -10.26 -9.69 -15.51
C GLN A 30 -10.03 -9.03 -14.16
N PHE A 31 -11.06 -8.46 -13.56
CA PHE A 31 -10.92 -7.84 -12.25
C PHE A 31 -11.37 -8.81 -11.16
N VAL A 32 -10.58 -8.90 -10.09
CA VAL A 32 -10.83 -9.82 -8.97
C VAL A 32 -12.22 -9.63 -8.35
N PHE A 33 -12.77 -8.42 -8.39
CA PHE A 33 -14.08 -8.07 -7.84
C PHE A 33 -15.25 -8.29 -8.81
N ASP A 34 -15.01 -8.69 -10.07
CA ASP A 34 -16.09 -9.01 -11.02
C ASP A 34 -16.96 -10.20 -10.56
N ILE A 35 -16.49 -10.99 -9.58
CA ILE A 35 -17.22 -12.13 -9.03
C ILE A 35 -18.26 -11.75 -7.96
N PHE A 36 -18.25 -10.53 -7.42
CA PHE A 36 -19.13 -10.17 -6.30
C PHE A 36 -20.62 -10.42 -6.56
N PRO A 37 -21.17 -10.17 -7.78
CA PRO A 37 -22.56 -10.49 -8.08
C PRO A 37 -22.93 -11.98 -8.00
N MET A 38 -21.94 -12.89 -7.96
CA MET A 38 -22.18 -14.34 -7.83
C MET A 38 -22.48 -14.75 -6.39
N VAL A 39 -22.20 -13.89 -5.40
CA VAL A 39 -22.46 -14.15 -3.98
C VAL A 39 -23.86 -13.63 -3.63
N PRO A 40 -24.74 -14.44 -3.01
CA PRO A 40 -26.01 -13.94 -2.49
C PRO A 40 -25.78 -12.79 -1.51
N MET A 41 -26.55 -11.71 -1.62
CA MET A 41 -26.37 -10.52 -0.77
C MET A 41 -26.44 -10.85 0.74
N THR A 42 -27.23 -11.86 1.13
CA THR A 42 -27.31 -12.35 2.51
C THR A 42 -26.03 -13.01 3.03
N LYS A 43 -25.04 -13.24 2.17
CA LYS A 43 -23.72 -13.80 2.47
C LYS A 43 -22.57 -12.83 2.11
N PHE A 44 -22.90 -11.63 1.66
CA PHE A 44 -21.91 -10.58 1.36
C PHE A 44 -21.83 -9.62 2.55
N ALA A 45 -20.62 -9.19 2.91
CA ALA A 45 -20.37 -8.19 3.94
C ALA A 45 -19.28 -7.22 3.48
N SER A 46 -19.36 -5.98 3.95
CA SER A 46 -18.37 -4.93 3.71
C SER A 46 -17.96 -4.35 5.06
N LEU A 47 -16.65 -4.24 5.29
CA LEU A 47 -16.08 -3.67 6.51
C LEU A 47 -15.34 -2.38 6.13
N GLU A 48 -15.72 -1.27 6.77
CA GLU A 48 -14.98 -0.01 6.67
C GLU A 48 -13.81 -0.03 7.66
N VAL A 49 -12.68 0.55 7.26
CA VAL A 49 -11.42 0.57 8.01
C VAL A 49 -10.79 1.96 7.95
N GLU A 50 -9.90 2.26 8.91
CA GLU A 50 -9.19 3.52 8.93
C GLU A 50 -8.04 3.51 7.90
N ARG A 51 -8.06 4.45 6.95
CA ARG A 51 -7.04 4.52 5.88
C ARG A 51 -5.61 4.62 6.44
N SER A 52 -5.42 5.43 7.48
CA SER A 52 -4.13 5.68 8.14
C SER A 52 -3.49 4.41 8.72
N SER A 53 -4.30 3.41 9.09
CA SER A 53 -3.85 2.14 9.67
C SER A 53 -3.81 1.01 8.66
N GLU A 54 -4.72 0.98 7.67
CA GLU A 54 -4.90 -0.19 6.80
C GLU A 54 -4.61 0.02 5.32
N PHE A 55 -4.38 1.27 4.86
CA PHE A 55 -4.23 1.52 3.42
C PHE A 55 -3.27 2.67 3.06
N SER A 56 -2.07 2.29 2.62
CA SER A 56 -1.11 3.21 1.99
C SER A 56 -0.44 2.56 0.76
N PRO A 57 -1.01 2.74 -0.45
CA PRO A 57 -0.53 2.06 -1.65
C PRO A 57 0.72 2.72 -2.25
N VAL A 58 1.55 1.91 -2.91
CA VAL A 58 2.64 2.39 -3.78
C VAL A 58 2.26 2.11 -5.23
N LYS A 59 1.96 3.19 -5.98
CA LYS A 59 1.54 3.17 -7.38
C LYS A 59 2.49 3.95 -8.30
N ASN A 60 3.11 4.99 -7.76
CA ASN A 60 3.92 5.95 -8.49
C ASN A 60 5.41 5.84 -8.11
N GLY A 61 6.29 6.36 -8.98
CA GLY A 61 7.73 6.36 -8.73
C GLY A 61 8.14 7.33 -7.61
N PRO A 62 9.38 7.20 -7.08
CA PRO A 62 9.93 8.09 -6.06
C PRO A 62 9.79 9.58 -6.40
N GLY A 63 9.45 10.38 -5.38
CA GLY A 63 9.28 11.84 -5.54
C GLY A 63 7.98 12.28 -6.21
N SER A 64 7.07 11.34 -6.50
CA SER A 64 5.70 11.67 -6.90
C SER A 64 4.92 12.29 -5.74
N LYS A 65 3.87 13.06 -6.04
CA LYS A 65 3.06 13.78 -5.03
C LYS A 65 2.26 12.87 -4.10
N GLU A 66 1.88 11.69 -4.57
CA GLU A 66 1.02 10.75 -3.86
C GLU A 66 1.34 9.30 -4.26
N ASP A 67 0.91 8.36 -3.43
CA ASP A 67 1.02 6.91 -3.63
C ASP A 67 2.41 6.47 -4.11
N CYS A 68 3.46 6.95 -3.45
CA CYS A 68 4.86 6.69 -3.78
C CYS A 68 5.59 6.07 -2.58
N PRO A 69 6.83 5.59 -2.74
CA PRO A 69 7.59 5.00 -1.64
C PRO A 69 7.73 5.93 -0.43
N GLU A 70 7.85 7.25 -0.65
CA GLU A 70 7.99 8.22 0.43
C GLU A 70 6.70 8.37 1.24
N THR A 71 5.54 8.46 0.60
CA THR A 71 4.25 8.56 1.31
C THR A 71 3.96 7.27 2.08
N ALA A 72 4.26 6.11 1.50
CA ALA A 72 4.06 4.83 2.18
C ALA A 72 4.95 4.64 3.41
N ARG A 73 6.21 5.08 3.34
CA ARG A 73 7.11 5.07 4.50
C ARG A 73 6.60 6.01 5.60
N GLN A 74 6.16 7.22 5.23
CA GLN A 74 5.64 8.19 6.19
C GLN A 74 4.39 7.66 6.92
N ASP A 75 3.45 7.06 6.18
CA ASP A 75 2.22 6.50 6.75
C ASP A 75 2.55 5.36 7.74
N LEU A 76 3.46 4.44 7.37
CA LEU A 76 3.91 3.34 8.24
C LEU A 76 4.58 3.83 9.54
N MET A 77 5.51 4.79 9.44
CA MET A 77 6.21 5.29 10.62
C MET A 77 5.31 6.14 11.52
N ALA A 78 4.32 6.84 10.94
CA ALA A 78 3.32 7.56 11.71
C ALA A 78 2.38 6.62 12.46
N GLU A 79 2.09 5.44 11.90
CA GLU A 79 1.32 4.39 12.60
C GLU A 79 2.09 3.87 13.83
N GLY A 80 3.38 3.58 13.68
CA GLY A 80 4.23 3.16 14.82
C GLY A 80 4.27 4.21 15.93
N GLN A 81 4.32 5.51 15.58
CA GLN A 81 4.20 6.59 16.56
C GLN A 81 2.85 6.55 17.29
N ARG A 82 1.73 6.41 16.57
CA ARG A 82 0.39 6.32 17.16
C ARG A 82 0.29 5.14 18.13
N TRP A 83 0.81 3.97 17.76
CA TRP A 83 0.78 2.77 18.61
C TRP A 83 1.54 2.96 19.91
N LEU A 84 2.76 3.53 19.86
CA LEU A 84 3.54 3.80 21.07
C LEU A 84 2.90 4.86 21.96
N GLN A 85 2.33 5.91 21.38
CA GLN A 85 1.57 6.91 22.14
C GLN A 85 0.35 6.28 22.82
N ALA A 86 -0.39 5.41 22.12
CA ALA A 86 -1.52 4.67 22.68
C ALA A 86 -1.09 3.72 23.81
N ALA A 87 0.11 3.13 23.73
CA ALA A 87 0.70 2.31 24.78
C ALA A 87 1.28 3.12 25.96
N GLY A 88 1.19 4.45 25.93
CA GLY A 88 1.65 5.34 27.00
C GLY A 88 3.14 5.70 26.96
N ALA A 89 3.83 5.45 25.84
CA ALA A 89 5.19 5.93 25.63
C ALA A 89 5.22 7.44 25.34
N LYS A 90 6.36 8.09 25.63
CA LYS A 90 6.61 9.50 25.32
C LYS A 90 7.41 9.57 24.02
N ILE A 91 6.75 9.94 22.93
CA ILE A 91 7.36 10.07 21.60
C ILE A 91 6.71 11.23 20.82
N ASN A 92 7.54 12.01 20.11
CA ASN A 92 7.12 13.17 19.33
C ASN A 92 7.60 13.13 17.86
N HIS A 93 8.09 11.98 17.40
CA HIS A 93 8.50 11.73 16.02
C HIS A 93 7.98 10.37 15.51
N ALA A 94 8.05 10.19 14.20
CA ALA A 94 7.63 8.96 13.53
C ALA A 94 8.66 7.83 13.73
N VAL A 95 8.20 6.60 13.91
CA VAL A 95 9.04 5.43 14.24
C VAL A 95 8.52 4.19 13.55
N GLU A 96 9.43 3.38 13.02
CA GLU A 96 9.08 2.05 12.49
C GLU A 96 9.09 1.02 13.62
N ILE A 97 8.04 0.19 13.68
CA ILE A 97 7.96 -0.96 14.59
C ILE A 97 7.92 -2.22 13.73
N SER A 98 8.85 -3.13 13.99
CA SER A 98 8.90 -4.43 13.33
C SER A 98 7.61 -5.21 13.55
N PRO A 99 7.02 -5.82 12.50
CA PRO A 99 5.86 -6.69 12.63
C PRO A 99 6.09 -7.90 13.56
N ALA A 100 7.34 -8.26 13.85
CA ALA A 100 7.68 -9.32 14.81
C ALA A 100 7.53 -8.87 16.28
N ILE A 101 7.50 -7.56 16.53
CA ILE A 101 7.30 -6.96 17.86
C ILE A 101 5.82 -6.70 18.11
N SER A 102 5.11 -6.20 17.10
CA SER A 102 3.68 -5.88 17.18
C SER A 102 3.05 -5.96 15.78
N TYR A 103 1.93 -6.65 15.65
CA TYR A 103 1.20 -6.79 14.39
C TYR A 103 0.34 -5.56 14.10
N GLY A 104 -0.39 -5.07 15.11
CA GLY A 104 -1.38 -4.00 14.99
C GLY A 104 -1.39 -3.05 16.20
N GLY A 105 -0.26 -2.91 16.89
CA GLY A 105 -0.09 -2.04 18.06
C GLY A 105 -0.19 -2.72 19.41
N GLU A 106 -0.52 -4.02 19.48
CA GLU A 106 -0.52 -4.81 20.71
C GLU A 106 0.89 -5.14 21.23
N GLY A 107 1.04 -5.42 22.53
CA GLY A 107 2.31 -5.88 23.10
C GLY A 107 3.37 -4.79 23.32
N LEU A 108 2.97 -3.52 23.18
CA LEU A 108 3.84 -2.35 23.34
C LEU A 108 3.80 -1.75 24.74
N GLU A 109 3.05 -2.33 25.69
CA GLU A 109 2.88 -1.82 27.06
C GLU A 109 4.21 -1.76 27.83
N LYS A 110 5.19 -2.56 27.42
CA LYS A 110 6.57 -2.51 27.93
C LYS A 110 7.27 -1.16 27.72
N PHE A 111 6.77 -0.33 26.80
CA PHE A 111 7.28 1.01 26.52
C PHE A 111 6.56 2.11 27.31
N ALA A 112 5.54 1.77 28.12
CA ALA A 112 4.79 2.75 28.90
C ALA A 112 5.71 3.61 29.78
N ASN A 113 5.44 4.91 29.81
CA ASN A 113 6.23 5.93 30.53
C ASN A 113 7.70 6.07 30.10
N THR A 114 8.13 5.37 29.05
CA THR A 114 9.49 5.46 28.50
C THR A 114 9.56 6.51 27.41
N GLU A 115 10.67 7.24 27.35
CA GLU A 115 10.96 8.16 26.25
C GLU A 115 11.61 7.38 25.10
N ILE A 116 11.00 7.44 23.92
CA ILE A 116 11.50 6.76 22.72
C ILE A 116 12.22 7.79 21.88
N SER A 117 13.48 7.52 21.56
CA SER A 117 14.32 8.37 20.72
C SER A 117 14.85 7.65 19.47
N GLN A 118 14.63 6.33 19.36
CA GLN A 118 15.00 5.57 18.17
C GLN A 118 14.00 5.80 17.05
N ASP A 119 14.48 5.72 15.81
CA ASP A 119 13.65 5.75 14.60
C ASP A 119 13.12 4.35 14.21
N TYR A 120 13.69 3.29 14.79
CA TYR A 120 13.38 1.90 14.47
C TYR A 120 13.37 1.03 15.74
N ILE A 121 12.34 0.20 15.88
CA ILE A 121 12.19 -0.83 16.93
C ILE A 121 12.07 -2.19 16.24
N HIS A 122 13.14 -2.98 16.30
CA HIS A 122 13.22 -4.32 15.70
C HIS A 122 13.39 -5.42 16.74
#